data_AF-A0A4J2AA62-F1
#
_entry.id   AF-A0A4J2AA62-F1
#
_cell.length_a   1.000
_cell.length_b   1.000
_cell.length_c   1.000
_cell.angle_alpha   90.00
_cell.angle_beta   90.00
_cell.angle_gamma   90.00
#
_symmetry.space_group_name_H-M   'P 1'
#
loop_
_entity.id
_entity.type
_entity.pdbx_description
1 polymer ?
#
loop_
_entity_poly.entity_id
_entity_poly.type
_entity_poly.pdbx_seq_one_letter_code
_entity_poly.pdbx_strand_id
1 'polypeptide(L)'
;MDMSRGRSISRANSEGHVAAVEVLRGIHRIADMSEGETKQRLQSLVKTIVQSDSYYDVFKNLKTYKDISLMQSLLSDAGVASVPRTSYLSAFNKMDKTAMYNAEKGFGFGLSLFSSRTLNYEHMNKENKRGWYTSDGMFYLYNGDLSHYSDGYWPTVNPYKMPGTTETDAKRADSDTGKVLPSAFVGTSKLDDANATATMDFTNWNQTLTAHKSWFMLKDKIAFLGSNIQNTSTDTAATTIDQRKLESSNPYKVYVNDKEASLTEQEKDYPETQSVFLESSDSKKNIGYFFFKKSSISMSKALQKGAWKDINEGQSDKEVENEFLTISQAHKQNGDSYGYMLIPNVDRATFNQMIKELESSLIENNETLQSVYDAKQGVWGIVKYDDSVSTISNQFQVLKRGVYTIRKEGDEYKIAYYNPETQESAPDQEVFKKLEQAAQPQVQNSKEKEKSEEEKNHSDQKNLPQTGEGQSILASLGFLLLGAFYLFRRGKNN
;
A
#
# COMPACT_ATOMS: atom_id res chain seq x y z
N MET A 1 -7.48 -3.37 -14.93
CA MET A 1 -6.86 -4.14 -13.83
C MET A 1 -7.44 -5.54 -13.86
N ASP A 2 -6.63 -6.58 -13.75
CA ASP A 2 -7.06 -7.95 -14.05
C ASP A 2 -8.05 -8.54 -13.03
N MET A 3 -7.97 -8.12 -11.77
CA MET A 3 -8.91 -8.53 -10.71
C MET A 3 -10.38 -8.19 -10.95
N SER A 4 -10.70 -7.39 -11.99
CA SER A 4 -12.07 -7.07 -12.38
C SER A 4 -12.51 -7.76 -13.68
N ARG A 5 -11.72 -8.70 -14.21
CA ARG A 5 -11.97 -9.34 -15.52
C ARG A 5 -12.41 -10.80 -15.43
N GLY A 6 -12.44 -11.37 -14.23
CA GLY A 6 -12.83 -12.76 -13.97
C GLY A 6 -12.02 -13.73 -14.82
N ARG A 7 -12.69 -14.72 -15.43
CA ARG A 7 -12.00 -15.72 -16.26
C ARG A 7 -11.33 -15.18 -17.53
N SER A 8 -11.65 -13.94 -17.94
CA SER A 8 -11.08 -13.33 -19.16
C SER A 8 -9.57 -13.07 -19.07
N ILE A 9 -8.98 -13.16 -17.87
CA ILE A 9 -7.52 -13.14 -17.70
C ILE A 9 -6.82 -14.30 -18.41
N SER A 10 -7.55 -15.40 -18.65
CA SER A 10 -7.02 -16.60 -19.30
C SER A 10 -7.09 -16.58 -20.84
N ARG A 11 -7.40 -15.43 -21.46
CA ARG A 11 -7.52 -15.27 -22.91
C ARG A 11 -6.34 -14.45 -23.45
N ALA A 12 -5.53 -15.06 -24.33
CA ALA A 12 -4.33 -14.45 -24.89
C ALA A 12 -4.61 -13.15 -25.64
N ASN A 13 -5.75 -13.06 -26.33
CA ASN A 13 -6.15 -11.89 -27.09
C ASN A 13 -6.88 -10.82 -26.25
N SER A 14 -6.98 -11.00 -24.94
CA SER A 14 -7.75 -10.12 -24.04
C SER A 14 -6.95 -9.76 -22.78
N GLU A 15 -5.64 -9.56 -22.92
CA GLU A 15 -4.81 -9.02 -21.85
C GLU A 15 -5.23 -7.60 -21.44
N GLY A 16 -4.70 -7.09 -20.32
CA GLY A 16 -5.22 -5.91 -19.63
C GLY A 16 -5.39 -4.66 -20.51
N HIS A 17 -4.38 -4.35 -21.33
CA HIS A 17 -4.42 -3.19 -22.23
C HIS A 17 -5.42 -3.35 -23.36
N VAL A 18 -5.56 -4.56 -23.92
CA VAL A 18 -6.55 -4.87 -24.95
C VAL A 18 -7.97 -4.64 -24.40
N ALA A 19 -8.24 -5.16 -23.20
CA ALA A 19 -9.53 -5.01 -22.53
C ALA A 19 -9.84 -3.54 -22.19
N ALA A 20 -8.84 -2.74 -21.83
CA ALA A 20 -9.03 -1.31 -21.53
C ALA A 20 -9.61 -0.54 -22.73
N VAL A 21 -9.17 -0.85 -23.96
CA VAL A 21 -9.67 -0.20 -25.18
C VAL A 21 -11.17 -0.42 -25.39
N GLU A 22 -11.72 -1.54 -24.92
CA GLU A 22 -13.16 -1.81 -25.03
C GLU A 22 -14.01 -0.80 -24.25
N VAL A 23 -13.54 -0.41 -23.07
CA VAL A 23 -14.17 0.62 -22.25
C VAL A 23 -13.90 2.00 -22.83
N LEU A 24 -12.66 2.30 -23.23
CA LEU A 24 -12.26 3.62 -23.75
C LEU A 24 -13.03 4.00 -25.02
N ARG A 25 -13.20 3.07 -25.98
CA ARG A 25 -14.01 3.33 -27.18
C ARG A 25 -15.48 3.56 -26.85
N GLY A 26 -16.00 2.89 -25.81
CA GLY A 26 -17.35 3.14 -25.28
C GLY A 26 -17.49 4.54 -24.70
N ILE A 27 -16.56 4.96 -23.83
CA ILE A 27 -16.53 6.32 -23.25
C ILE A 27 -16.45 7.37 -24.35
N HIS A 28 -15.64 7.15 -25.38
CA HIS A 28 -15.48 8.10 -26.48
C HIS A 28 -16.78 8.26 -27.29
N ARG A 29 -17.51 7.17 -27.55
CA ARG A 29 -18.84 7.26 -28.18
C ARG A 29 -19.83 8.03 -27.31
N ILE A 30 -19.81 7.81 -26.00
CA ILE A 30 -20.63 8.57 -25.03
C ILE A 30 -20.26 10.06 -25.07
N ALA A 31 -18.97 10.39 -25.16
CA ALA A 31 -18.51 11.76 -25.30
C ALA A 31 -18.99 12.39 -26.63
N ASP A 32 -18.96 11.65 -27.74
CA ASP A 32 -19.41 12.15 -29.04
C ASP A 32 -20.91 12.51 -29.06
N MET A 33 -21.73 11.72 -28.37
CA MET A 33 -23.17 11.98 -28.19
C MET A 33 -23.51 12.92 -27.02
N SER A 34 -22.52 13.34 -26.24
CA SER A 34 -22.67 14.38 -25.21
C SER A 34 -22.40 15.76 -25.79
N GLU A 35 -22.61 16.80 -25.00
CA GLU A 35 -22.33 18.19 -25.38
C GLU A 35 -21.58 18.97 -24.29
N GLY A 36 -21.05 20.14 -24.66
CA GLY A 36 -20.38 21.09 -23.75
C GLY A 36 -19.25 20.48 -22.90
N GLU A 37 -19.22 20.86 -21.63
CA GLU A 37 -18.19 20.43 -20.67
C GLU A 37 -18.17 18.90 -20.47
N THR A 38 -19.33 18.23 -20.55
CA THR A 38 -19.38 16.77 -20.37
C THR A 38 -18.70 16.04 -21.53
N LYS A 39 -18.89 16.50 -22.77
CA LYS A 39 -18.13 15.99 -23.91
C LYS A 39 -16.63 16.18 -23.72
N GLN A 40 -16.22 17.42 -23.42
CA GLN A 40 -14.80 17.75 -23.31
C GLN A 40 -14.11 17.00 -22.16
N ARG A 41 -14.73 16.87 -20.98
CA ARG A 41 -14.12 16.14 -19.86
C ARG A 41 -13.95 14.65 -20.13
N LEU A 42 -14.90 14.02 -20.82
CA LEU A 42 -14.82 12.60 -21.18
C LEU A 42 -13.78 12.37 -22.27
N GLN A 43 -13.68 13.30 -23.24
CA GLN A 43 -12.61 13.32 -24.23
C GLN A 43 -11.24 13.44 -23.56
N SER A 44 -11.05 14.41 -22.65
CA SER A 44 -9.80 14.59 -21.90
C SER A 44 -9.43 13.33 -21.10
N LEU A 45 -10.40 12.65 -20.49
CA LEU A 45 -10.19 11.38 -19.78
C LEU A 45 -9.66 10.28 -20.71
N VAL A 46 -10.28 10.08 -21.87
CA VAL A 46 -9.82 9.07 -22.83
C VAL A 46 -8.43 9.44 -23.36
N LYS A 47 -8.23 10.72 -23.71
CA LYS A 47 -6.98 11.23 -24.27
C LYS A 47 -5.81 11.03 -23.32
N THR A 48 -5.97 11.37 -22.03
CA THR A 48 -4.89 11.20 -21.05
C THR A 48 -4.54 9.73 -20.81
N ILE A 49 -5.54 8.84 -20.75
CA ILE A 49 -5.28 7.39 -20.58
C ILE A 49 -4.50 6.85 -21.78
N VAL A 50 -4.95 7.16 -23.00
CA VAL A 50 -4.32 6.69 -24.24
C VAL A 50 -2.89 7.23 -24.38
N GLN A 51 -2.66 8.52 -24.10
CA GLN A 51 -1.32 9.11 -24.21
C GLN A 51 -0.37 8.66 -23.11
N SER A 52 -0.87 8.18 -21.97
CA SER A 52 -0.05 7.61 -20.91
C SER A 52 0.38 6.15 -21.16
N ASP A 53 -0.26 5.47 -22.12
CA ASP A 53 0.04 4.07 -22.46
C ASP A 53 1.17 4.01 -23.49
N SER A 54 2.39 3.85 -23.00
CA SER A 54 3.59 3.71 -23.84
C SER A 54 3.87 2.27 -24.29
N TYR A 55 3.00 1.31 -23.94
CA TYR A 55 3.18 -0.10 -24.26
C TYR A 55 2.21 -0.56 -25.36
N TYR A 56 0.93 -0.20 -25.26
CA TYR A 56 -0.10 -0.70 -26.16
C TYR A 56 -0.58 0.37 -27.15
N ASP A 57 -0.50 0.03 -28.44
CA ASP A 57 -1.12 0.84 -29.49
C ASP A 57 -2.65 0.68 -29.46
N VAL A 58 -3.35 1.74 -29.03
CA VAL A 58 -4.82 1.80 -28.91
C VAL A 58 -5.54 1.40 -30.19
N PHE A 59 -4.97 1.69 -31.37
CA PHE A 59 -5.62 1.43 -32.66
C PHE A 59 -5.76 -0.07 -32.95
N LYS A 60 -4.91 -0.92 -32.34
CA LYS A 60 -4.98 -2.38 -32.48
C LYS A 60 -6.32 -2.96 -32.02
N ASN A 61 -7.08 -2.29 -31.14
CA ASN A 61 -8.39 -2.75 -30.68
C ASN A 61 -9.57 -1.81 -31.02
N LEU A 62 -9.39 -0.90 -31.99
CA LEU A 62 -10.50 -0.15 -32.60
C LEU A 62 -10.95 -0.87 -33.88
N LYS A 63 -12.16 -1.45 -33.86
CA LYS A 63 -12.61 -2.40 -34.89
C LYS A 63 -13.58 -1.81 -35.92
N THR A 64 -13.85 -0.51 -35.84
CA THR A 64 -14.72 0.20 -36.80
C THR A 64 -14.07 1.51 -37.26
N TYR A 65 -14.36 1.94 -38.49
CA TYR A 65 -13.83 3.21 -39.02
C TYR A 65 -14.25 4.43 -38.19
N LYS A 66 -15.46 4.43 -37.62
CA LYS A 66 -15.93 5.53 -36.76
C LYS A 66 -15.13 5.60 -35.46
N ASP A 67 -14.81 4.46 -34.83
CA ASP A 67 -13.96 4.46 -33.63
C ASP A 67 -12.55 5.01 -33.92
N ILE A 68 -11.97 4.59 -35.05
CA ILE A 68 -10.65 5.06 -35.50
C ILE A 68 -10.69 6.57 -35.75
N SER A 69 -11.69 7.05 -36.49
CA SER A 69 -11.87 8.47 -36.80
C SER A 69 -12.06 9.31 -35.52
N LEU A 70 -12.88 8.85 -34.58
CA LEU A 70 -13.06 9.49 -33.29
C LEU A 70 -11.71 9.61 -32.57
N MET A 71 -10.98 8.49 -32.41
CA MET A 71 -9.70 8.49 -31.71
C MET A 71 -8.66 9.40 -32.36
N GLN A 72 -8.56 9.41 -33.69
CA GLN A 72 -7.67 10.31 -34.43
C GLN A 72 -8.03 11.78 -34.18
N SER A 73 -9.31 12.14 -34.25
CA SER A 73 -9.80 13.49 -33.97
C SER A 73 -9.44 13.90 -32.54
N LEU A 74 -9.68 13.02 -31.55
CA LEU A 74 -9.37 13.30 -30.15
C LEU A 74 -7.88 13.54 -29.89
N LEU A 75 -7.02 12.68 -30.44
CA LEU A 75 -5.59 12.75 -30.21
C LEU A 75 -4.94 13.97 -30.88
N SER A 76 -5.48 14.40 -32.03
CA SER A 76 -4.99 15.58 -32.77
C SER A 76 -5.60 16.92 -32.31
N ASP A 77 -6.75 16.90 -31.65
CA ASP A 77 -7.43 18.13 -31.19
C ASP A 77 -6.71 18.76 -29.99
N ALA A 78 -5.98 19.86 -30.23
CA ALA A 78 -5.27 20.62 -29.20
C ALA A 78 -6.20 21.30 -28.17
N GLY A 79 -7.49 21.49 -28.50
CA GLY A 79 -8.50 22.03 -27.58
C GLY A 79 -8.95 21.04 -26.51
N VAL A 80 -8.69 19.74 -26.70
CA VAL A 80 -8.90 18.72 -25.66
C VAL A 80 -7.64 18.57 -24.83
N ALA A 81 -7.72 19.01 -23.58
CA ALA A 81 -6.64 18.90 -22.61
C ALA A 81 -6.25 17.43 -22.34
N SER A 82 -4.97 17.17 -22.16
CA SER A 82 -4.44 15.90 -21.71
C SER A 82 -3.52 16.15 -20.53
N VAL A 83 -4.07 15.97 -19.32
CA VAL A 83 -3.38 16.25 -18.07
C VAL A 83 -3.24 14.93 -17.31
N PRO A 84 -2.06 14.60 -16.77
CA PRO A 84 -1.87 13.42 -15.94
C PRO A 84 -2.96 13.31 -14.87
N ARG A 85 -3.53 12.11 -14.73
CA ARG A 85 -4.61 11.85 -13.78
C ARG A 85 -4.11 12.06 -12.35
N THR A 86 -4.97 12.61 -11.50
CA THR A 86 -4.68 12.77 -10.07
C THR A 86 -4.72 11.43 -9.32
N SER A 87 -4.16 11.41 -8.11
CA SER A 87 -4.25 10.26 -7.19
C SER A 87 -5.71 9.94 -6.86
N TYR A 88 -6.02 8.67 -6.67
CA TYR A 88 -7.32 8.21 -6.23
C TYR A 88 -7.22 6.90 -5.47
N LEU A 89 -8.22 6.64 -4.63
CA LEU A 89 -8.40 5.37 -3.95
C LEU A 89 -9.89 5.03 -3.95
N SER A 90 -10.23 3.84 -4.46
CA SER A 90 -11.60 3.34 -4.53
C SER A 90 -11.73 2.03 -3.77
N ALA A 91 -12.54 2.05 -2.72
CA ALA A 91 -12.92 0.88 -1.93
C ALA A 91 -14.21 0.26 -2.51
N PHE A 92 -14.07 -0.71 -3.40
CA PHE A 92 -15.20 -1.41 -4.02
C PHE A 92 -15.67 -2.57 -3.15
N ASN A 93 -16.09 -2.26 -1.91
CA ASN A 93 -16.48 -3.25 -0.89
C ASN A 93 -17.58 -4.21 -1.35
N LYS A 94 -18.49 -3.77 -2.24
CA LYS A 94 -19.57 -4.61 -2.77
C LYS A 94 -19.10 -5.71 -3.73
N MET A 95 -17.83 -5.67 -4.16
CA MET A 95 -17.18 -6.73 -4.93
C MET A 95 -15.82 -7.16 -4.34
N ASP A 96 -15.55 -6.77 -3.08
CA ASP A 96 -14.33 -7.10 -2.33
C ASP A 96 -13.01 -6.76 -3.07
N LYS A 97 -12.98 -5.62 -3.79
CA LYS A 97 -11.75 -5.12 -4.46
C LYS A 97 -11.40 -3.71 -3.98
N THR A 98 -10.11 -3.38 -3.98
CA THR A 98 -9.64 -2.01 -3.76
C THR A 98 -8.65 -1.61 -4.85
N ALA A 99 -8.83 -0.42 -5.42
CA ALA A 99 -7.95 0.14 -6.43
C ALA A 99 -7.40 1.48 -5.96
N MET A 100 -6.08 1.62 -5.94
CA MET A 100 -5.35 2.82 -5.54
C MET A 100 -4.43 3.26 -6.68
N TYR A 101 -4.27 4.56 -6.84
CA TYR A 101 -3.31 5.16 -7.75
C TYR A 101 -2.68 6.39 -7.10
N ASN A 102 -1.35 6.46 -7.12
CA ASN A 102 -0.58 7.59 -6.66
C ASN A 102 0.05 8.29 -7.86
N ALA A 103 -0.40 9.50 -8.16
CA ALA A 103 0.08 10.28 -9.30
C ALA A 103 1.50 10.86 -9.08
N GLU A 104 1.83 11.23 -7.84
CA GLU A 104 3.13 11.81 -7.47
C GLU A 104 4.28 10.82 -7.74
N LYS A 105 4.14 9.59 -7.24
CA LYS A 105 5.11 8.51 -7.49
C LYS A 105 4.85 7.73 -8.76
N GLY A 106 3.65 7.82 -9.34
CA GLY A 106 3.28 7.18 -10.60
C GLY A 106 3.17 5.66 -10.49
N PHE A 107 2.41 5.16 -9.52
CA PHE A 107 2.12 3.73 -9.40
C PHE A 107 0.64 3.49 -9.11
N GLY A 108 0.13 2.33 -9.54
CA GLY A 108 -1.16 1.79 -9.18
C GLY A 108 -1.02 0.57 -8.26
N PHE A 109 -1.97 0.40 -7.36
CA PHE A 109 -2.07 -0.77 -6.50
C PHE A 109 -3.48 -1.33 -6.57
N GLY A 110 -3.59 -2.65 -6.74
CA GLY A 110 -4.86 -3.35 -6.66
C GLY A 110 -4.82 -4.40 -5.57
N LEU A 111 -5.87 -4.49 -4.76
CA LEU A 111 -6.08 -5.57 -3.81
C LEU A 111 -7.31 -6.41 -4.17
N SER A 112 -7.10 -7.71 -4.38
CA SER A 112 -8.13 -8.68 -4.76
C SER A 112 -8.47 -9.56 -3.56
N LEU A 113 -9.66 -9.36 -2.99
CA LEU A 113 -10.20 -10.15 -1.88
C LEU A 113 -11.46 -10.89 -2.33
N PHE A 114 -11.98 -11.75 -1.47
CA PHE A 114 -13.34 -12.28 -1.58
C PHE A 114 -13.92 -12.48 -0.18
N SER A 115 -15.24 -12.68 -0.09
CA SER A 115 -15.94 -12.82 1.19
C SER A 115 -17.07 -13.83 1.05
N SER A 116 -17.93 -13.94 2.06
CA SER A 116 -19.22 -14.64 1.95
C SER A 116 -20.13 -14.10 0.84
N ARG A 117 -19.84 -12.91 0.30
CA ARG A 117 -20.64 -12.22 -0.72
C ARG A 117 -20.16 -12.45 -2.15
N THR A 118 -18.91 -12.89 -2.33
CA THR A 118 -18.25 -12.93 -3.64
C THR A 118 -17.46 -14.22 -3.82
N LEU A 119 -17.43 -14.72 -5.06
CA LEU A 119 -16.63 -15.89 -5.41
C LEU A 119 -15.14 -15.51 -5.48
N ASN A 120 -14.25 -16.36 -4.96
CA ASN A 120 -12.80 -16.13 -5.06
C ASN A 120 -12.27 -16.07 -6.50
N TYR A 121 -12.74 -16.97 -7.36
CA TYR A 121 -12.42 -16.93 -8.79
C TYR A 121 -13.53 -17.61 -9.59
N GLU A 122 -13.63 -17.26 -10.87
CA GLU A 122 -14.52 -17.92 -11.80
C GLU A 122 -13.72 -18.85 -12.71
N HIS A 123 -14.02 -20.15 -12.63
CA HIS A 123 -13.66 -21.15 -13.65
C HIS A 123 -14.96 -21.70 -14.25
N MET A 124 -15.17 -21.40 -15.52
CA MET A 124 -16.34 -21.83 -16.29
C MET A 124 -15.94 -21.92 -17.77
N ASN A 125 -16.65 -22.75 -18.55
CA ASN A 125 -16.40 -22.93 -19.98
C ASN A 125 -14.95 -23.37 -20.28
N LYS A 126 -14.32 -24.09 -19.33
CA LYS A 126 -12.92 -24.52 -19.40
C LYS A 126 -11.91 -23.35 -19.46
N GLU A 127 -12.32 -22.15 -19.04
CA GLU A 127 -11.48 -20.95 -18.95
C GLU A 127 -11.10 -20.68 -17.49
N ASN A 128 -9.88 -20.19 -17.26
CA ASN A 128 -9.31 -19.86 -15.95
C ASN A 128 -9.20 -21.05 -14.98
N LYS A 129 -8.76 -22.19 -15.50
CA LYS A 129 -8.62 -23.47 -14.75
C LYS A 129 -7.77 -23.36 -13.48
N ARG A 130 -6.81 -22.42 -13.45
CA ARG A 130 -5.83 -22.24 -12.37
C ARG A 130 -5.94 -20.89 -11.66
N GLY A 131 -7.11 -20.25 -11.71
CA GLY A 131 -7.36 -18.98 -11.02
C GLY A 131 -7.51 -19.08 -9.50
N TRP A 132 -7.14 -20.22 -8.90
CA TRP A 132 -7.54 -20.66 -7.56
C TRP A 132 -7.38 -19.63 -6.46
N TYR A 133 -6.24 -18.93 -6.44
CA TYR A 133 -5.83 -18.02 -5.36
C TYR A 133 -5.83 -16.56 -5.81
N THR A 134 -6.47 -16.22 -6.94
CA THR A 134 -6.44 -14.86 -7.52
C THR A 134 -7.21 -13.81 -6.69
N SER A 135 -7.91 -14.22 -5.63
CA SER A 135 -8.58 -13.32 -4.67
C SER A 135 -8.26 -13.62 -3.21
N ASP A 136 -7.26 -14.45 -2.92
CA ASP A 136 -6.94 -14.90 -1.55
C ASP A 136 -6.03 -13.88 -0.83
N GLY A 137 -6.35 -12.59 -1.00
CA GLY A 137 -5.47 -11.50 -0.62
C GLY A 137 -4.40 -11.15 -1.67
N MET A 138 -4.62 -11.52 -2.95
CA MET A 138 -3.68 -11.23 -4.02
C MET A 138 -3.58 -9.71 -4.24
N PHE A 139 -2.36 -9.19 -4.34
CA PHE A 139 -2.13 -7.80 -4.73
C PHE A 139 -1.54 -7.66 -6.14
N TYR A 140 -1.70 -6.47 -6.69
CA TYR A 140 -1.16 -6.07 -7.97
C TYR A 140 -0.43 -4.74 -7.83
N LEU A 141 0.78 -4.64 -8.39
CA LEU A 141 1.54 -3.40 -8.49
C LEU A 141 1.67 -3.01 -9.97
N TYR A 142 1.17 -1.84 -10.33
CA TYR A 142 1.30 -1.23 -11.65
C TYR A 142 2.35 -0.13 -11.55
N ASN A 143 3.49 -0.30 -12.20
CA ASN A 143 4.63 0.62 -12.13
C ASN A 143 5.11 0.96 -13.56
N GLY A 144 6.36 1.36 -13.74
CA GLY A 144 6.91 1.69 -15.06
C GLY A 144 6.99 0.51 -16.04
N ASP A 145 6.87 -0.74 -15.56
CA ASP A 145 6.68 -1.92 -16.42
C ASP A 145 5.19 -2.07 -16.74
N LEU A 146 4.76 -1.46 -17.84
CA LEU A 146 3.38 -1.57 -18.32
C LEU A 146 3.05 -2.97 -18.85
N SER A 147 4.04 -3.79 -19.23
CA SER A 147 3.79 -5.12 -19.78
C SER A 147 3.76 -6.24 -18.73
N HIS A 148 3.95 -5.89 -17.45
CA HIS A 148 4.06 -6.85 -16.36
C HIS A 148 2.98 -7.94 -16.34
N TYR A 149 1.70 -7.56 -16.42
CA TYR A 149 0.55 -8.48 -16.42
C TYR A 149 0.08 -8.87 -17.84
N SER A 150 0.88 -8.54 -18.86
CA SER A 150 0.69 -8.91 -20.27
C SER A 150 1.88 -9.77 -20.74
N ASP A 151 2.04 -9.94 -22.05
CA ASP A 151 3.11 -10.75 -22.66
C ASP A 151 3.17 -12.17 -22.08
N GLY A 152 2.01 -12.78 -21.85
CA GLY A 152 1.93 -14.15 -21.36
C GLY A 152 2.21 -14.32 -19.87
N TYR A 153 2.02 -13.28 -19.04
CA TYR A 153 2.04 -13.40 -17.58
C TYR A 153 1.16 -14.56 -17.09
N TRP A 154 -0.12 -14.56 -17.47
CA TRP A 154 -1.11 -15.51 -16.96
C TRP A 154 -0.82 -17.01 -17.22
N PRO A 155 -0.35 -17.43 -18.41
CA PRO A 155 0.03 -18.83 -18.61
C PRO A 155 1.39 -19.22 -18.01
N THR A 156 2.23 -18.26 -17.59
CA THR A 156 3.59 -18.53 -17.11
C THR A 156 3.77 -18.32 -15.61
N VAL A 157 2.94 -17.51 -14.96
CA VAL A 157 2.96 -17.31 -13.51
C VAL A 157 2.63 -18.62 -12.79
N ASN A 158 3.48 -19.01 -11.84
CA ASN A 158 3.17 -20.11 -10.92
C ASN A 158 1.85 -19.84 -10.15
N PRO A 159 0.76 -20.58 -10.42
CA PRO A 159 -0.55 -20.31 -9.81
C PRO A 159 -0.62 -20.63 -8.31
N TYR A 160 0.39 -21.33 -7.75
CA TYR A 160 0.48 -21.65 -6.33
C TYR A 160 1.13 -20.55 -5.49
N LYS A 161 1.77 -19.56 -6.13
CA LYS A 161 2.51 -18.48 -5.46
C LYS A 161 1.99 -17.10 -5.86
N MET A 162 0.66 -16.93 -5.95
CA MET A 162 0.08 -15.63 -6.32
C MET A 162 0.55 -14.52 -5.34
N PRO A 163 0.99 -13.34 -5.83
CA PRO A 163 1.57 -12.29 -4.98
C PRO A 163 0.64 -11.86 -3.84
N GLY A 164 1.10 -12.00 -2.60
CA GLY A 164 0.40 -11.60 -1.38
C GLY A 164 -0.45 -12.69 -0.71
N THR A 165 -0.67 -13.84 -1.35
CA THR A 165 -1.53 -14.89 -0.79
C THR A 165 -0.81 -15.72 0.27
N THR A 166 -1.58 -16.35 1.16
CA THR A 166 -1.07 -17.25 2.20
C THR A 166 -1.71 -18.62 1.98
N GLU A 167 -0.96 -19.58 1.46
CA GLU A 167 -1.50 -20.87 1.05
C GLU A 167 -0.67 -22.03 1.60
N THR A 168 -1.21 -23.24 1.46
CA THR A 168 -0.43 -24.47 1.57
C THR A 168 0.09 -24.92 0.20
N ASP A 169 1.09 -25.80 0.16
CA ASP A 169 1.64 -26.39 -1.07
C ASP A 169 0.84 -27.59 -1.61
N ALA A 170 -0.36 -27.82 -1.09
CA ALA A 170 -1.26 -28.89 -1.55
C ALA A 170 -1.56 -28.75 -3.05
N LYS A 171 -1.51 -29.87 -3.77
CA LYS A 171 -1.85 -29.91 -5.21
C LYS A 171 -3.33 -29.55 -5.43
N ARG A 172 -3.58 -28.79 -6.50
CA ARG A 172 -4.93 -28.38 -6.92
C ARG A 172 -5.33 -29.01 -8.24
N ALA A 173 -6.63 -29.21 -8.42
CA ALA A 173 -7.18 -29.77 -9.64
C ALA A 173 -7.65 -28.66 -10.58
N ASP A 174 -7.30 -28.77 -11.86
CA ASP A 174 -7.77 -27.86 -12.92
C ASP A 174 -9.30 -27.93 -13.12
N SER A 175 -9.97 -28.97 -12.56
CA SER A 175 -11.43 -29.12 -12.54
C SER A 175 -12.12 -28.36 -11.40
N ASP A 176 -11.38 -27.82 -10.43
CA ASP A 176 -11.95 -27.10 -9.30
C ASP A 176 -12.70 -25.85 -9.75
N THR A 177 -13.68 -25.44 -8.93
CA THR A 177 -14.49 -24.24 -9.17
C THR A 177 -14.40 -23.28 -7.98
N GLY A 178 -14.81 -22.03 -8.21
CA GLY A 178 -14.83 -21.00 -7.19
C GLY A 178 -15.69 -21.35 -5.96
N LYS A 179 -15.36 -20.70 -4.84
CA LYS A 179 -16.05 -20.77 -3.55
C LYS A 179 -16.19 -19.36 -2.99
N VAL A 180 -17.19 -19.17 -2.14
CA VAL A 180 -17.29 -17.99 -1.26
C VAL A 180 -16.51 -18.26 0.03
N LEU A 181 -16.10 -17.20 0.71
CA LEU A 181 -15.42 -17.33 2.00
C LEU A 181 -16.45 -17.58 3.11
N PRO A 182 -16.13 -18.36 4.16
CA PRO A 182 -17.02 -18.48 5.31
C PRO A 182 -17.27 -17.13 6.02
N SER A 183 -16.23 -16.29 6.13
CA SER A 183 -16.29 -15.01 6.85
C SER A 183 -16.86 -13.88 5.99
N ALA A 184 -17.64 -13.00 6.63
CA ALA A 184 -18.07 -11.72 6.09
C ALA A 184 -17.13 -10.57 6.46
N PHE A 185 -16.15 -10.80 7.35
CA PHE A 185 -15.22 -9.79 7.86
C PHE A 185 -14.09 -9.50 6.86
N VAL A 186 -14.51 -8.95 5.72
CA VAL A 186 -13.66 -8.59 4.59
C VAL A 186 -14.11 -7.25 4.07
N GLY A 187 -13.21 -6.27 4.00
CA GLY A 187 -13.57 -4.94 3.52
C GLY A 187 -12.48 -3.90 3.75
N THR A 188 -12.75 -2.70 3.24
CA THR A 188 -11.84 -1.55 3.24
C THR A 188 -12.52 -0.31 3.81
N SER A 189 -11.87 0.35 4.78
CA SER A 189 -12.23 1.68 5.29
C SER A 189 -11.35 2.75 4.63
N LYS A 190 -11.94 3.57 3.75
CA LYS A 190 -11.26 4.68 3.07
C LYS A 190 -11.41 5.97 3.88
N LEU A 191 -10.29 6.64 4.16
CA LEU A 191 -10.30 8.00 4.73
C LEU A 191 -10.31 9.07 3.64
N ASP A 192 -9.40 8.97 2.67
CA ASP A 192 -9.25 9.91 1.57
C ASP A 192 -8.65 9.25 0.33
N ASP A 193 -8.31 10.03 -0.69
CA ASP A 193 -7.83 9.53 -1.99
C ASP A 193 -6.44 8.88 -1.96
N ALA A 194 -5.76 8.88 -0.81
CA ALA A 194 -4.44 8.31 -0.65
C ALA A 194 -4.34 7.31 0.51
N ASN A 195 -5.31 7.29 1.44
CA ASN A 195 -5.21 6.51 2.67
C ASN A 195 -6.46 5.66 2.90
N ALA A 196 -6.25 4.36 3.07
CA ALA A 196 -7.27 3.39 3.43
C ALA A 196 -6.66 2.17 4.15
N THR A 197 -7.50 1.46 4.88
CA THR A 197 -7.12 0.22 5.57
C THR A 197 -8.08 -0.87 5.15
N ALA A 198 -7.57 -2.07 4.91
CA ALA A 198 -8.36 -3.22 4.50
C ALA A 198 -8.02 -4.45 5.36
N THR A 199 -8.97 -5.37 5.47
CA THR A 199 -8.74 -6.66 6.11
C THR A 199 -9.51 -7.78 5.43
N MET A 200 -9.04 -9.00 5.63
CA MET A 200 -9.66 -10.25 5.23
C MET A 200 -9.40 -11.30 6.32
N ASP A 201 -10.47 -11.73 6.98
CA ASP A 201 -10.47 -12.90 7.85
C ASP A 201 -10.46 -14.18 6.99
N PHE A 202 -9.25 -14.63 6.65
CA PHE A 202 -9.02 -15.63 5.61
C PHE A 202 -9.11 -17.06 6.14
N THR A 203 -9.69 -17.92 5.32
CA THR A 203 -9.68 -19.38 5.45
C THR A 203 -9.44 -19.95 4.06
N ASN A 204 -8.47 -20.85 3.93
CA ASN A 204 -8.11 -21.42 2.63
C ASN A 204 -9.21 -22.34 2.08
N TRP A 205 -9.01 -22.77 0.83
CA TRP A 205 -10.02 -23.49 0.03
C TRP A 205 -10.57 -24.78 0.66
N ASN A 206 -9.79 -25.48 1.49
CA ASN A 206 -10.16 -26.74 2.17
C ASN A 206 -10.23 -26.62 3.70
N GLN A 207 -10.23 -25.40 4.23
CA GLN A 207 -10.41 -25.09 5.66
C GLN A 207 -9.34 -25.70 6.58
N THR A 208 -8.12 -25.89 6.06
CA THR A 208 -6.97 -26.35 6.85
C THR A 208 -6.01 -25.23 7.23
N LEU A 209 -6.16 -24.05 6.64
CA LEU A 209 -5.34 -22.88 6.95
C LEU A 209 -6.21 -21.64 7.17
N THR A 210 -5.89 -20.86 8.20
CA THR A 210 -6.51 -19.57 8.52
C THR A 210 -5.45 -18.48 8.64
N ALA A 211 -5.83 -17.22 8.41
CA ALA A 211 -4.98 -16.07 8.67
C ALA A 211 -5.79 -14.78 8.79
N HIS A 212 -5.38 -13.88 9.67
CA HIS A 212 -5.89 -12.52 9.74
C HIS A 212 -5.04 -11.58 8.86
N LYS A 213 -5.45 -11.39 7.60
CA LYS A 213 -4.68 -10.63 6.61
C LYS A 213 -5.16 -9.18 6.57
N SER A 214 -4.27 -8.20 6.73
CA SER A 214 -4.60 -6.78 6.72
C SER A 214 -3.63 -5.96 5.87
N TRP A 215 -4.16 -4.91 5.23
CA TRP A 215 -3.41 -4.01 4.35
C TRP A 215 -3.63 -2.55 4.72
N PHE A 216 -2.54 -1.79 4.80
CA PHE A 216 -2.54 -0.40 5.24
C PHE A 216 -1.97 0.46 4.11
N MET A 217 -2.86 1.06 3.31
CA MET A 217 -2.49 1.91 2.18
C MET A 217 -2.22 3.32 2.71
N LEU A 218 -0.94 3.72 2.76
CA LEU A 218 -0.45 4.93 3.43
C LEU A 218 0.23 5.85 2.40
N LYS A 219 -0.58 6.37 1.47
CA LYS A 219 -0.23 7.23 0.33
C LYS A 219 0.78 6.65 -0.64
N ASP A 220 2.03 6.47 -0.23
CA ASP A 220 3.17 6.17 -1.08
C ASP A 220 3.83 4.82 -0.80
N LYS A 221 3.18 4.03 0.07
CA LYS A 221 3.60 2.72 0.56
C LYS A 221 2.40 1.94 1.09
N ILE A 222 2.51 0.62 1.14
CA ILE A 222 1.44 -0.27 1.57
C ILE A 222 2.01 -1.27 2.58
N ALA A 223 1.49 -1.30 3.80
CA ALA A 223 1.86 -2.32 4.77
C ALA A 223 1.00 -3.58 4.58
N PHE A 224 1.61 -4.73 4.76
CA PHE A 224 1.02 -6.07 4.70
C PHE A 224 1.26 -6.74 6.04
N LEU A 225 0.19 -6.96 6.79
CA LEU A 225 0.24 -7.66 8.06
C LEU A 225 -0.57 -8.96 7.97
N GLY A 226 -0.04 -9.99 8.60
CA GLY A 226 -0.73 -11.25 8.82
C GLY A 226 -0.47 -11.72 10.25
N SER A 227 -1.53 -12.08 10.95
CA SER A 227 -1.48 -12.71 12.27
C SER A 227 -2.37 -13.94 12.30
N ASN A 228 -2.33 -14.67 13.42
CA ASN A 228 -3.14 -15.87 13.66
C ASN A 228 -3.04 -16.88 12.49
N ILE A 229 -1.83 -17.09 11.94
CA ILE A 229 -1.63 -18.06 10.87
C ILE A 229 -1.63 -19.44 11.50
N GLN A 230 -2.60 -20.27 11.12
CA GLN A 230 -2.75 -21.62 11.65
C GLN A 230 -2.80 -22.60 10.49
N ASN A 231 -2.18 -23.76 10.65
CA ASN A 231 -2.21 -24.85 9.69
C ASN A 231 -2.52 -26.17 10.40
N THR A 232 -3.58 -26.84 9.97
CA THR A 232 -4.03 -28.13 10.49
C THR A 232 -3.80 -29.29 9.51
N SER A 233 -3.26 -29.02 8.31
CA SER A 233 -2.86 -30.08 7.37
C SER A 233 -1.41 -30.51 7.58
N THR A 234 -0.97 -31.48 6.77
CA THR A 234 0.42 -31.93 6.69
C THR A 234 1.24 -31.19 5.65
N ASP A 235 0.61 -30.33 4.85
CA ASP A 235 1.22 -29.54 3.79
C ASP A 235 1.97 -28.35 4.39
N THR A 236 2.98 -27.82 3.69
CA THR A 236 3.71 -26.66 4.17
C THR A 236 2.95 -25.38 3.87
N ALA A 237 2.91 -24.44 4.83
CA ALA A 237 2.25 -23.15 4.66
C ALA A 237 3.28 -22.03 4.38
N ALA A 238 2.94 -21.11 3.48
CA ALA A 238 3.77 -19.95 3.18
C ALA A 238 2.94 -18.76 2.68
N THR A 239 3.47 -17.56 2.88
CA THR A 239 3.01 -16.36 2.19
C THR A 239 3.96 -16.03 1.06
N THR A 240 3.42 -15.82 -0.15
CA THR A 240 4.21 -15.22 -1.22
C THR A 240 4.23 -13.72 -1.04
N ILE A 241 5.40 -13.15 -0.77
CA ILE A 241 5.61 -11.71 -0.64
C ILE A 241 5.50 -11.05 -2.01
N ASP A 242 6.10 -11.63 -3.04
CA ASP A 242 5.91 -11.22 -4.43
C ASP A 242 6.30 -12.34 -5.40
N GLN A 243 5.75 -12.27 -6.61
CA GLN A 243 6.15 -13.09 -7.76
C GLN A 243 6.16 -12.19 -9.01
N ARG A 244 7.26 -11.47 -9.18
CA ARG A 244 7.38 -10.42 -10.20
C ARG A 244 7.95 -10.99 -11.50
N LYS A 245 7.15 -10.98 -12.57
CA LYS A 245 7.65 -11.10 -13.96
C LYS A 245 8.70 -10.02 -14.25
N LEU A 246 9.78 -10.41 -14.91
CA LEU A 246 10.92 -9.58 -15.23
C LEU A 246 10.95 -9.19 -16.71
N GLU A 247 11.56 -8.04 -17.01
CA GLU A 247 11.90 -7.63 -18.36
C GLU A 247 13.39 -7.89 -18.61
N SER A 248 13.71 -8.68 -19.63
CA SER A 248 15.11 -8.97 -19.99
C SER A 248 15.90 -7.71 -20.40
N SER A 249 15.20 -6.68 -20.90
CA SER A 249 15.77 -5.38 -21.26
C SER A 249 16.10 -4.49 -20.06
N ASN A 250 15.52 -4.76 -18.89
CA ASN A 250 15.73 -3.96 -17.68
C ASN A 250 15.83 -4.87 -16.44
N PRO A 251 16.96 -5.60 -16.29
CA PRO A 251 17.13 -6.54 -15.19
C PRO A 251 17.20 -5.82 -13.84
N TYR A 252 16.66 -6.45 -12.80
CA TYR A 252 16.83 -5.95 -11.43
C TYR A 252 18.18 -6.36 -10.85
N LYS A 253 18.80 -5.40 -10.16
CA LYS A 253 19.82 -5.65 -9.16
C LYS A 253 19.15 -5.84 -7.80
N VAL A 254 19.38 -6.99 -7.17
CA VAL A 254 18.71 -7.37 -5.92
C VAL A 254 19.61 -7.06 -4.73
N TYR A 255 19.05 -6.43 -3.71
CA TYR A 255 19.73 -6.15 -2.45
C TYR A 255 18.96 -6.77 -1.29
N VAL A 256 19.67 -7.41 -0.36
CA VAL A 256 19.14 -7.89 0.91
C VAL A 256 19.94 -7.23 2.02
N ASN A 257 19.25 -6.57 2.95
CA ASN A 257 19.88 -5.79 4.02
C ASN A 257 20.95 -4.83 3.47
N ASP A 258 20.60 -4.14 2.38
CA ASP A 258 21.45 -3.19 1.65
C ASP A 258 22.75 -3.79 1.06
N LYS A 259 22.83 -5.11 0.92
CA LYS A 259 23.95 -5.82 0.29
C LYS A 259 23.45 -6.54 -0.96
N GLU A 260 24.20 -6.43 -2.05
CA GLU A 260 23.85 -7.08 -3.30
C GLU A 260 23.78 -8.60 -3.14
N ALA A 261 22.75 -9.21 -3.72
CA ALA A 261 22.47 -10.63 -3.63
C ALA A 261 22.34 -11.24 -5.05
N SER A 262 23.01 -12.36 -5.27
CA SER A 262 22.88 -13.12 -6.53
C SER A 262 21.81 -14.20 -6.39
N LEU A 263 20.67 -14.00 -7.07
CA LEU A 263 19.60 -14.99 -7.15
C LEU A 263 19.92 -16.09 -8.17
N THR A 264 19.33 -17.26 -7.96
CA THR A 264 19.44 -18.45 -8.81
C THR A 264 18.05 -19.05 -9.03
N GLU A 265 17.94 -20.00 -9.96
CA GLU A 265 16.70 -20.78 -10.12
C GLU A 265 16.35 -21.57 -8.86
N GLN A 266 17.37 -22.14 -8.21
CA GLN A 266 17.21 -22.76 -6.90
C GLN A 266 16.93 -21.70 -5.84
N GLU A 267 15.94 -21.97 -5.00
CA GLU A 267 15.52 -21.13 -3.90
C GLU A 267 16.65 -20.99 -2.85
N LYS A 268 16.90 -19.76 -2.41
CA LYS A 268 17.90 -19.42 -1.39
C LYS A 268 17.22 -18.79 -0.18
N ASP A 269 17.58 -19.26 1.00
CA ASP A 269 17.11 -18.71 2.26
C ASP A 269 17.93 -17.49 2.69
N TYR A 270 17.25 -16.47 3.19
CA TYR A 270 17.81 -15.26 3.78
C TYR A 270 17.21 -15.06 5.18
N PRO A 271 17.81 -15.70 6.21
CA PRO A 271 17.40 -15.48 7.59
C PRO A 271 17.71 -14.04 8.02
N GLU A 272 17.04 -13.56 9.07
CA GLU A 272 17.29 -12.24 9.66
C GLU A 272 17.19 -11.07 8.66
N THR A 273 16.28 -11.18 7.68
CA THR A 273 16.08 -10.15 6.66
C THR A 273 15.25 -9.00 7.21
N GLN A 274 15.79 -7.79 7.12
CA GLN A 274 15.13 -6.53 7.46
C GLN A 274 14.62 -5.80 6.21
N SER A 275 15.32 -5.93 5.08
CA SER A 275 14.89 -5.33 3.81
C SER A 275 15.31 -6.12 2.58
N VAL A 276 14.48 -6.05 1.54
CA VAL A 276 14.81 -6.45 0.18
C VAL A 276 14.55 -5.27 -0.75
N PHE A 277 15.45 -4.98 -1.69
CA PHE A 277 15.27 -3.92 -2.67
C PHE A 277 15.59 -4.43 -4.08
N LEU A 278 14.64 -4.25 -5.00
CA LEU A 278 14.75 -4.56 -6.41
C LEU A 278 15.05 -3.24 -7.14
N GLU A 279 16.31 -3.04 -7.51
CA GLU A 279 16.78 -1.84 -8.19
C GLU A 279 16.81 -2.05 -9.70
N SER A 280 16.10 -1.20 -10.43
CA SER A 280 16.12 -1.08 -11.89
C SER A 280 16.88 0.19 -12.27
N SER A 281 17.30 0.28 -13.53
CA SER A 281 17.79 1.52 -14.12
C SER A 281 16.72 2.62 -14.17
N ASP A 282 15.44 2.25 -14.16
CA ASP A 282 14.30 3.16 -14.06
C ASP A 282 13.75 3.14 -12.63
N SER A 283 13.89 4.25 -11.91
CA SER A 283 13.34 4.39 -10.56
C SER A 283 11.83 4.12 -10.46
N LYS A 284 11.07 4.30 -11.55
CA LYS A 284 9.64 3.99 -11.62
C LYS A 284 9.35 2.49 -11.72
N LYS A 285 10.39 1.65 -11.80
CA LYS A 285 10.30 0.19 -11.70
C LYS A 285 10.81 -0.34 -10.36
N ASN A 286 11.51 0.45 -9.56
CA ASN A 286 12.06 0.01 -8.28
C ASN A 286 10.99 -0.47 -7.30
N ILE A 287 11.32 -1.51 -6.53
CA ILE A 287 10.42 -2.10 -5.54
C ILE A 287 11.20 -2.43 -4.25
N GLY A 288 10.81 -1.82 -3.14
CA GLY A 288 11.37 -2.10 -1.82
C GLY A 288 10.40 -2.83 -0.91
N TYR A 289 10.92 -3.75 -0.12
CA TYR A 289 10.23 -4.50 0.93
C TYR A 289 10.95 -4.27 2.25
N PHE A 290 10.26 -3.70 3.23
CA PHE A 290 10.78 -3.48 4.58
C PHE A 290 10.03 -4.34 5.57
N PHE A 291 10.70 -5.28 6.22
CA PHE A 291 10.11 -6.11 7.26
C PHE A 291 10.19 -5.36 8.58
N PHE A 292 9.07 -5.16 9.29
CA PHE A 292 9.08 -4.42 10.56
C PHE A 292 9.91 -5.16 11.63
N LYS A 293 9.87 -6.49 11.60
CA LYS A 293 10.72 -7.38 12.39
C LYS A 293 11.55 -8.21 11.42
N LYS A 294 12.81 -8.51 11.79
CA LYS A 294 13.66 -9.40 10.99
C LYS A 294 12.92 -10.71 10.73
N SER A 295 12.89 -11.12 9.47
CA SER A 295 12.09 -12.25 9.00
C SER A 295 12.97 -13.23 8.23
N SER A 296 12.66 -14.52 8.30
CA SER A 296 13.30 -15.54 7.48
C SER A 296 12.52 -15.69 6.19
N ILE A 297 13.11 -15.25 5.09
CA ILE A 297 12.50 -15.33 3.76
C ILE A 297 13.30 -16.26 2.86
N SER A 298 12.71 -16.62 1.73
CA SER A 298 13.37 -17.30 0.65
C SER A 298 13.13 -16.57 -0.68
N MET A 299 14.12 -16.62 -1.58
CA MET A 299 14.03 -15.99 -2.89
C MET A 299 14.62 -16.85 -3.99
N SER A 300 14.03 -16.75 -5.18
CA SER A 300 14.55 -17.35 -6.41
C SER A 300 14.28 -16.46 -7.62
N LYS A 301 15.06 -16.69 -8.68
CA LYS A 301 14.83 -16.11 -10.00
C LYS A 301 14.89 -17.22 -11.02
N ALA A 302 13.76 -17.54 -11.66
CA ALA A 302 13.66 -18.69 -12.54
C ALA A 302 12.81 -18.39 -13.78
N LEU A 303 13.18 -19.03 -14.89
CA LEU A 303 12.37 -19.08 -16.10
C LEU A 303 11.16 -20.01 -15.87
N GLN A 304 9.95 -19.48 -16.03
CA GLN A 304 8.70 -20.23 -15.89
C GLN A 304 8.05 -20.37 -17.26
N LYS A 305 7.67 -21.60 -17.62
CA LYS A 305 7.09 -21.97 -18.91
C LYS A 305 5.64 -22.41 -18.73
N GLY A 306 4.83 -22.21 -19.76
CA GLY A 306 3.46 -22.72 -19.84
C GLY A 306 2.81 -22.36 -21.16
N ALA A 307 1.57 -22.79 -21.37
CA ALA A 307 0.78 -22.43 -22.54
C ALA A 307 -0.55 -21.82 -22.12
N TRP A 308 -1.13 -20.96 -22.97
CA TRP A 308 -2.47 -20.42 -22.72
C TRP A 308 -3.52 -21.54 -22.62
N LYS A 309 -3.32 -22.67 -23.31
CA LYS A 309 -4.19 -23.85 -23.23
C LYS A 309 -4.25 -24.47 -21.83
N ASP A 310 -3.17 -24.36 -21.06
CA ASP A 310 -3.07 -24.91 -19.70
C ASP A 310 -4.09 -24.26 -18.76
N ILE A 311 -4.39 -22.98 -18.98
CA ILE A 311 -5.34 -22.21 -18.17
C ILE A 311 -6.68 -22.01 -18.88
N ASN A 312 -6.77 -22.24 -20.19
CA ASN A 312 -7.99 -22.09 -20.98
C ASN A 312 -8.01 -23.04 -22.18
N GLU A 313 -8.90 -24.03 -22.18
CA GLU A 313 -8.90 -25.10 -23.21
C GLU A 313 -9.05 -24.59 -24.65
N GLY A 314 -9.69 -23.43 -24.85
CA GLY A 314 -9.90 -22.82 -26.17
C GLY A 314 -8.73 -22.01 -26.71
N GLN A 315 -7.58 -21.98 -26.01
CA GLN A 315 -6.42 -21.18 -26.39
C GLN A 315 -5.29 -22.03 -27.02
N SER A 316 -4.24 -21.35 -27.51
CA SER A 316 -3.07 -21.99 -28.12
C SER A 316 -2.28 -22.82 -27.10
N ASP A 317 -1.81 -23.98 -27.54
CA ASP A 317 -0.86 -24.87 -26.85
C ASP A 317 0.60 -24.49 -27.08
N LYS A 318 0.88 -23.40 -27.81
CA LYS A 318 2.23 -22.91 -28.01
C LYS A 318 2.85 -22.53 -26.67
N GLU A 319 4.04 -23.07 -26.39
CA GLU A 319 4.83 -22.70 -25.21
C GLU A 319 5.14 -21.20 -25.20
N VAL A 320 4.96 -20.61 -24.04
CA VAL A 320 5.32 -19.25 -23.66
C VAL A 320 6.19 -19.35 -22.41
N GLU A 321 7.12 -18.42 -22.24
CA GLU A 321 8.01 -18.40 -21.09
C GLU A 321 8.29 -16.97 -20.64
N ASN A 322 8.46 -16.80 -19.33
CA ASN A 322 8.85 -15.54 -18.71
C ASN A 322 9.74 -15.81 -17.50
N GLU A 323 10.71 -14.93 -17.23
CA GLU A 323 11.51 -15.01 -16.01
C GLU A 323 10.76 -14.33 -14.86
N PHE A 324 10.71 -14.97 -13.70
CA PHE A 324 10.07 -14.45 -12.50
C PHE A 324 11.05 -14.42 -11.33
N LEU A 325 11.00 -13.34 -10.55
CA LEU A 325 11.58 -13.27 -9.21
C LEU A 325 10.48 -13.57 -8.19
N THR A 326 10.70 -14.59 -7.35
CA THR A 326 9.75 -14.98 -6.30
C THR A 326 10.36 -14.70 -4.93
N ILE A 327 9.58 -14.12 -4.02
CA ILE A 327 9.93 -13.88 -2.61
C ILE A 327 8.86 -14.53 -1.75
N SER A 328 9.23 -15.38 -0.80
CA SER A 328 8.27 -16.05 0.09
C SER A 328 8.74 -16.10 1.54
N GLN A 329 7.78 -16.23 2.46
CA GLN A 329 8.02 -16.48 3.87
C GLN A 329 7.23 -17.72 4.29
N ALA A 330 7.94 -18.72 4.83
CA ALA A 330 7.31 -19.94 5.33
C ALA A 330 6.69 -19.72 6.72
N HIS A 331 5.58 -20.40 6.98
CA HIS A 331 4.88 -20.44 8.27
C HIS A 331 4.84 -21.88 8.76
N LYS A 332 5.63 -22.18 9.78
CA LYS A 332 5.88 -23.55 10.27
C LYS A 332 5.15 -23.84 11.57
N GLN A 333 4.68 -22.82 12.28
CA GLN A 333 4.04 -22.95 13.58
C GLN A 333 2.68 -22.27 13.60
N ASN A 334 1.76 -22.82 14.40
CA ASN A 334 0.49 -22.16 14.67
C ASN A 334 0.72 -20.88 15.48
N GLY A 335 0.08 -19.79 15.06
CA GLY A 335 0.32 -18.45 15.61
C GLY A 335 1.44 -17.69 14.92
N ASP A 336 2.00 -18.21 13.81
CA ASP A 336 2.95 -17.48 12.98
C ASP A 336 2.33 -16.18 12.43
N SER A 337 3.20 -15.26 12.00
CA SER A 337 2.83 -13.93 11.50
C SER A 337 3.78 -13.46 10.41
N TYR A 338 3.33 -12.49 9.61
CA TYR A 338 4.19 -11.69 8.74
C TYR A 338 3.87 -10.20 8.91
N GLY A 339 4.85 -9.36 8.64
CA GLY A 339 4.68 -7.90 8.71
C GLY A 339 5.74 -7.17 7.92
N TYR A 340 5.36 -6.61 6.77
CA TYR A 340 6.25 -5.87 5.90
C TYR A 340 5.56 -4.68 5.23
N MET A 341 6.35 -3.74 4.72
CA MET A 341 5.95 -2.57 3.97
C MET A 341 6.48 -2.65 2.54
N LEU A 342 5.60 -2.54 1.56
CA LEU A 342 5.91 -2.35 0.15
C LEU A 342 6.11 -0.86 -0.14
N ILE A 343 7.26 -0.48 -0.68
CA ILE A 343 7.64 0.89 -1.05
C ILE A 343 8.07 0.91 -2.52
N PRO A 344 7.17 1.23 -3.46
CA PRO A 344 7.51 1.30 -4.88
C PRO A 344 8.06 2.67 -5.27
N ASN A 345 8.71 2.71 -6.44
CA ASN A 345 9.01 3.93 -7.19
C ASN A 345 9.90 4.95 -6.45
N VAL A 346 10.90 4.46 -5.72
CA VAL A 346 11.94 5.29 -5.08
C VAL A 346 13.32 4.74 -5.42
N ASP A 347 14.35 5.58 -5.43
CA ASP A 347 15.73 5.10 -5.48
C ASP A 347 16.14 4.41 -4.16
N ARG A 348 17.27 3.69 -4.22
CA ARG A 348 17.77 2.92 -3.08
C ARG A 348 18.14 3.77 -1.86
N ALA A 349 18.72 4.96 -2.09
CA ALA A 349 19.08 5.85 -0.99
C ALA A 349 17.84 6.35 -0.24
N THR A 350 16.81 6.74 -0.99
CA THR A 350 15.51 7.15 -0.46
C THR A 350 14.82 6.00 0.27
N PHE A 351 14.83 4.79 -0.29
CA PHE A 351 14.32 3.60 0.39
C PHE A 351 15.01 3.38 1.75
N ASN A 352 16.34 3.41 1.78
CA ASN A 352 17.12 3.22 3.02
C ASN A 352 16.86 4.32 4.06
N GLN A 353 16.49 5.53 3.63
CA GLN A 353 16.08 6.61 4.53
C GLN A 353 14.65 6.37 5.05
N MET A 354 13.72 6.00 4.18
CA MET A 354 12.31 5.74 4.55
C MET A 354 12.19 4.61 5.58
N ILE A 355 12.96 3.53 5.45
CA ILE A 355 12.88 2.40 6.41
C ILE A 355 13.34 2.79 7.82
N LYS A 356 14.20 3.81 7.97
CA LYS A 356 14.56 4.37 9.28
C LYS A 356 13.42 5.20 9.87
N GLU A 357 12.74 5.99 9.03
CA GLU A 357 11.54 6.76 9.45
C GLU A 357 10.39 5.83 9.88
N LEU A 358 10.35 4.60 9.35
CA LEU A 358 9.31 3.61 9.60
C LEU A 358 9.69 2.56 10.65
N GLU A 359 10.84 2.67 11.31
CA GLU A 359 11.33 1.64 12.24
C GLU A 359 10.31 1.31 13.34
N SER A 360 9.58 2.31 13.84
CA SER A 360 8.51 2.17 14.85
C SER A 360 7.10 2.33 14.28
N SER A 361 6.89 2.16 12.96
CA SER A 361 5.56 2.33 12.37
C SER A 361 4.60 1.19 12.69
N LEU A 362 5.10 -0.01 13.01
CA LEU A 362 4.25 -1.12 13.45
C LEU A 362 3.81 -0.88 14.90
N ILE A 363 2.52 -0.65 15.11
CA ILE A 363 1.95 -0.45 16.45
C ILE A 363 1.63 -1.80 17.09
N GLU A 364 0.95 -2.68 16.35
CA GLU A 364 0.59 -4.02 16.83
C GLU A 364 0.32 -4.98 15.66
N ASN A 365 0.58 -6.27 15.86
CA ASN A 365 0.22 -7.34 14.94
C ASN A 365 -0.03 -8.66 15.68
N ASN A 366 -1.22 -8.78 16.27
CA ASN A 366 -1.65 -9.99 16.99
C ASN A 366 -3.05 -10.45 16.51
N GLU A 367 -3.61 -11.46 17.17
CA GLU A 367 -4.87 -12.10 16.79
C GLU A 367 -6.12 -11.23 17.00
N THR A 368 -6.05 -10.14 17.76
CA THR A 368 -7.19 -9.25 18.03
C THR A 368 -7.03 -7.84 17.43
N LEU A 369 -5.79 -7.39 17.24
CA LEU A 369 -5.46 -6.02 16.81
C LEU A 369 -4.28 -6.03 15.83
N GLN A 370 -4.46 -5.34 14.70
CA GLN A 370 -3.39 -5.03 13.76
C GLN A 370 -3.39 -3.52 13.48
N SER A 371 -2.24 -2.85 13.59
CA SER A 371 -2.17 -1.40 13.43
C SER A 371 -0.81 -0.92 12.93
N VAL A 372 -0.84 0.04 12.01
CA VAL A 372 0.34 0.72 11.46
C VAL A 372 0.14 2.23 11.55
N TYR A 373 1.18 2.95 11.96
CA TYR A 373 1.21 4.40 12.10
C TYR A 373 2.22 5.03 11.14
N ASP A 374 1.75 5.96 10.31
CA ASP A 374 2.59 6.87 9.55
C ASP A 374 2.73 8.20 10.30
N ALA A 375 3.89 8.39 10.94
CA ALA A 375 4.20 9.60 11.67
C ALA A 375 4.30 10.85 10.80
N LYS A 376 4.74 10.72 9.54
CA LYS A 376 4.90 11.83 8.60
C LYS A 376 3.55 12.38 8.15
N GLN A 377 2.55 11.51 8.05
CA GLN A 377 1.18 11.88 7.70
C GLN A 377 0.28 12.11 8.93
N GLY A 378 0.68 11.65 10.11
CA GLY A 378 -0.21 11.59 11.28
C GLY A 378 -1.41 10.67 11.04
N VAL A 379 -1.19 9.54 10.35
CA VAL A 379 -2.25 8.60 9.94
C VAL A 379 -2.05 7.24 10.60
N TRP A 380 -3.12 6.69 11.17
CA TRP A 380 -3.20 5.31 11.64
C TRP A 380 -4.13 4.52 10.73
N GLY A 381 -3.73 3.33 10.34
CA GLY A 381 -4.67 2.30 9.92
C GLY A 381 -4.76 1.23 11.01
N ILE A 382 -5.97 0.79 11.34
CA ILE A 382 -6.23 -0.13 12.45
C ILE A 382 -7.29 -1.15 12.03
N VAL A 383 -7.08 -2.42 12.40
CA VAL A 383 -8.05 -3.49 12.29
C VAL A 383 -8.26 -4.10 13.66
N LYS A 384 -9.51 -4.14 14.12
CA LYS A 384 -9.92 -4.81 15.34
C LYS A 384 -10.77 -6.03 15.02
N TYR A 385 -10.37 -7.19 15.51
CA TYR A 385 -11.12 -8.44 15.37
C TYR A 385 -12.11 -8.68 16.53
N ASP A 386 -12.13 -7.83 17.54
CA ASP A 386 -13.07 -7.88 18.66
C ASP A 386 -13.52 -6.48 19.12
N ASP A 387 -14.45 -6.45 20.08
CA ASP A 387 -14.99 -5.24 20.71
C ASP A 387 -14.23 -4.83 21.99
N SER A 388 -12.99 -5.30 22.17
CA SER A 388 -12.16 -4.84 23.29
C SER A 388 -11.84 -3.35 23.15
N VAL A 389 -11.60 -2.63 24.25
CA VAL A 389 -11.09 -1.26 24.18
C VAL A 389 -9.61 -1.29 23.84
N SER A 390 -9.21 -0.75 22.69
CA SER A 390 -7.79 -0.67 22.30
C SER A 390 -7.30 0.77 22.37
N THR A 391 -6.38 1.04 23.30
CA THR A 391 -5.67 2.33 23.41
C THR A 391 -4.57 2.40 22.37
N ILE A 392 -4.59 3.41 21.51
CA ILE A 392 -3.64 3.58 20.41
C ILE A 392 -2.73 4.77 20.68
N SER A 393 -1.42 4.51 20.65
CA SER A 393 -0.34 5.52 20.79
C SER A 393 -0.53 6.47 21.99
N ASN A 394 -1.18 6.02 23.06
CA ASN A 394 -1.58 6.81 24.24
C ASN A 394 -2.34 8.11 23.91
N GLN A 395 -3.05 8.15 22.79
CA GLN A 395 -3.72 9.35 22.29
C GLN A 395 -5.23 9.21 22.19
N PHE A 396 -5.72 8.02 21.83
CA PHE A 396 -7.14 7.74 21.68
C PHE A 396 -7.41 6.25 21.90
N GLN A 397 -8.69 5.89 21.95
CA GLN A 397 -9.20 4.54 22.04
C GLN A 397 -10.11 4.26 20.86
N VAL A 398 -10.05 3.04 20.35
CA VAL A 398 -11.03 2.48 19.39
C VAL A 398 -11.78 1.33 20.04
N LEU A 399 -13.09 1.25 19.78
CA LEU A 399 -14.02 0.58 20.70
C LEU A 399 -14.74 -0.64 20.12
N LYS A 400 -14.85 -0.76 18.79
CA LYS A 400 -15.64 -1.82 18.13
C LYS A 400 -14.80 -2.65 17.16
N ARG A 401 -15.18 -3.89 16.94
CA ARG A 401 -14.68 -4.74 15.85
C ARG A 401 -14.93 -4.04 14.52
N GLY A 402 -13.91 -3.98 13.67
CA GLY A 402 -14.00 -3.31 12.38
C GLY A 402 -12.67 -2.76 11.89
N VAL A 403 -12.75 -1.96 10.83
CA VAL A 403 -11.60 -1.40 10.13
C VAL A 403 -11.61 0.11 10.24
N TYR A 404 -10.48 0.70 10.59
CA TYR A 404 -10.32 2.13 10.82
C TYR A 404 -9.18 2.69 9.98
N THR A 405 -9.37 3.92 9.48
CA THR A 405 -8.30 4.78 8.99
C THR A 405 -8.50 6.17 9.59
N ILE A 406 -7.54 6.63 10.40
CA ILE A 406 -7.68 7.83 11.22
C ILE A 406 -6.52 8.78 10.92
N ARG A 407 -6.80 10.09 10.79
CA ARG A 407 -5.77 11.13 10.69
C ARG A 407 -5.91 12.14 11.82
N LYS A 408 -4.79 12.54 12.42
CA LYS A 408 -4.71 13.69 13.33
C LYS A 408 -4.37 14.96 12.55
N GLU A 409 -5.13 16.02 12.75
CA GLU A 409 -4.89 17.35 12.17
C GLU A 409 -4.98 18.41 13.29
N GLY A 410 -3.84 18.90 13.77
CA GLY A 410 -3.82 19.71 15.00
C GLY A 410 -4.29 18.88 16.20
N ASP A 411 -5.36 19.32 16.87
CA ASP A 411 -5.99 18.61 17.99
C ASP A 411 -7.21 17.76 17.59
N GLU A 412 -7.60 17.82 16.31
CA GLU A 412 -8.75 17.10 15.74
C GLU A 412 -8.35 15.74 15.15
N TYR A 413 -9.34 14.84 15.07
CA TYR A 413 -9.20 13.54 14.42
C TYR A 413 -10.25 13.38 13.33
N LYS A 414 -9.80 13.11 12.10
CA LYS A 414 -10.66 12.63 11.02
C LYS A 414 -10.72 11.11 11.10
N ILE A 415 -11.92 10.57 11.22
CA ILE A 415 -12.17 9.15 11.47
C ILE A 415 -12.89 8.55 10.28
N ALA A 416 -12.37 7.45 9.75
CA ALA A 416 -13.09 6.58 8.85
C ALA A 416 -13.18 5.19 9.46
N TYR A 417 -14.38 4.77 9.84
CA TYR A 417 -14.67 3.44 10.35
C TYR A 417 -15.56 2.69 9.36
N TYR A 418 -15.35 1.37 9.27
CA TYR A 418 -16.18 0.48 8.49
C TYR A 418 -16.30 -0.87 9.18
N ASN A 419 -17.54 -1.33 9.41
CA ASN A 419 -17.83 -2.70 9.78
C ASN A 419 -18.03 -3.54 8.51
N PRO A 420 -17.12 -4.48 8.19
CA PRO A 420 -17.22 -5.24 6.95
C PRO A 420 -18.34 -6.29 6.92
N GLU A 421 -18.81 -6.73 8.08
CA GLU A 421 -19.86 -7.75 8.22
C GLU A 421 -21.24 -7.13 7.95
N THR A 422 -21.53 -5.97 8.55
CA THR A 422 -22.80 -5.24 8.32
C THR A 422 -22.77 -4.36 7.07
N GLN A 423 -21.57 -4.07 6.54
CA GLN A 423 -21.33 -3.14 5.44
C GLN A 423 -21.71 -1.69 5.76
N GLU A 424 -21.54 -1.28 7.00
CA GLU A 424 -21.95 0.03 7.51
C GLU A 424 -20.79 0.77 8.20
N SER A 425 -20.90 2.10 8.24
CA SER A 425 -20.14 2.92 9.20
C SER A 425 -20.91 3.00 10.53
N ALA A 426 -20.38 3.71 11.51
CA ALA A 426 -21.04 4.00 12.78
C ALA A 426 -20.74 5.46 13.20
N PRO A 427 -21.57 6.06 14.07
CA PRO A 427 -21.26 7.35 14.67
C PRO A 427 -19.92 7.35 15.41
N ASP A 428 -19.14 8.43 15.30
CA ASP A 428 -17.77 8.50 15.83
C ASP A 428 -17.67 8.11 17.31
N GLN A 429 -18.60 8.56 18.15
CA GLN A 429 -18.61 8.27 19.60
C GLN A 429 -18.82 6.79 19.94
N GLU A 430 -19.36 5.98 19.01
CA GLU A 430 -19.50 4.53 19.24
C GLU A 430 -18.19 3.78 19.03
N VAL A 431 -17.30 4.33 18.21
CA VAL A 431 -16.12 3.62 17.70
C VAL A 431 -14.80 4.26 18.12
N PHE A 432 -14.82 5.53 18.52
CA PHE A 432 -13.65 6.34 18.83
C PHE A 432 -13.84 7.17 20.09
N LYS A 433 -12.78 7.26 20.91
CA LYS A 433 -12.72 8.12 22.08
C LYS A 433 -11.32 8.73 22.22
N LYS A 434 -11.22 10.06 22.15
CA LYS A 434 -9.96 10.78 22.44
C LYS A 434 -9.60 10.63 23.93
N LEU A 435 -8.33 10.42 24.23
CA LEU A 435 -7.84 10.48 25.62
C LEU A 435 -7.52 11.94 25.96
N GLU A 436 -7.94 12.37 27.15
CA GLU A 436 -7.49 13.64 27.71
C GLU A 436 -5.99 13.53 28.02
N GLN A 437 -5.20 14.48 27.52
CA GLN A 437 -3.82 14.61 27.98
C GLN A 437 -3.88 15.03 29.45
N ALA A 438 -3.25 14.26 30.34
CA ALA A 438 -3.07 14.68 31.71
C ALA A 438 -2.41 16.07 31.69
N ALA A 439 -3.09 17.07 32.26
CA ALA A 439 -2.47 18.37 32.49
C ALA A 439 -1.17 18.11 33.25
N GLN A 440 -0.02 18.55 32.71
CA GLN A 440 1.18 18.60 33.52
C GLN A 440 0.84 19.41 34.77
N PRO A 441 1.13 18.92 35.99
CA PRO A 441 0.89 19.71 37.17
C PRO A 441 1.67 21.01 36.99
N GLN A 442 0.93 22.13 36.94
CA GLN A 442 1.56 23.43 37.07
C GLN A 442 2.33 23.38 38.37
N VAL A 443 3.66 23.48 38.28
CA VAL A 443 4.50 23.76 39.43
C VAL A 443 4.06 25.15 39.92
N GLN A 444 3.13 25.17 40.87
CA GLN A 444 2.88 26.33 41.70
C GLN A 444 4.20 26.63 42.40
N ASN A 445 4.89 27.69 41.97
CA ASN A 445 5.93 28.31 42.76
C ASN A 445 5.29 28.85 44.05
N SER A 446 5.21 28.02 45.08
CA SER A 446 4.98 28.46 46.46
C SER A 446 6.28 29.04 47.01
N LYS A 447 6.63 30.25 46.56
CA LYS A 447 7.53 31.15 47.30
C LYS A 447 6.73 32.34 47.81
N GLU A 448 5.90 32.09 48.82
CA GLU A 448 5.43 33.12 49.76
C GLU A 448 4.63 32.45 50.88
N LYS A 449 5.34 32.02 51.92
CA LYS A 449 4.93 32.00 53.33
C LYS A 449 5.91 31.17 54.14
N GLU A 450 7.01 31.79 54.52
CA GLU A 450 7.74 31.44 55.73
C GLU A 450 8.55 32.68 56.11
N LYS A 451 7.86 33.61 56.77
CA LYS A 451 8.45 34.73 57.50
C LYS A 451 7.57 35.05 58.69
N SER A 452 7.59 34.16 59.67
CA SER A 452 7.27 34.47 61.06
C SER A 452 7.70 33.29 61.90
N GLU A 453 8.43 33.59 62.97
CA GLU A 453 8.88 32.67 64.03
C GLU A 453 10.22 31.98 63.75
N GLU A 454 11.31 32.71 64.01
CA GLU A 454 12.36 32.25 64.93
C GLU A 454 13.33 33.39 65.23
N GLU A 455 12.99 34.18 66.26
CA GLU A 455 13.97 34.95 67.03
C GLU A 455 13.62 34.74 68.51
N LYS A 456 14.40 33.92 69.20
CA LYS A 456 14.82 34.12 70.60
C LYS A 456 15.78 33.00 71.03
N ASN A 457 17.05 33.38 71.15
CA ASN A 457 18.02 32.99 72.19
C ASN A 457 19.42 32.77 71.60
N HIS A 458 20.31 33.77 71.67
CA HIS A 458 21.47 33.75 72.57
C HIS A 458 22.44 34.93 72.34
N SER A 459 22.64 35.68 73.43
CA SER A 459 23.84 36.36 73.96
C SER A 459 25.12 36.58 73.12
N ASP A 460 25.56 37.85 73.17
CA ASP A 460 26.90 38.38 73.47
C ASP A 460 28.14 37.92 72.68
N GLN A 461 28.73 38.83 71.89
CA GLN A 461 30.01 39.52 72.19
C GLN A 461 30.64 40.29 71.00
N LYS A 462 31.05 41.54 71.30
CA LYS A 462 32.29 42.28 70.92
C LYS A 462 32.60 42.74 69.47
N ASN A 463 32.74 44.07 69.39
CA ASN A 463 33.81 44.93 68.79
C ASN A 463 34.10 44.97 67.26
N LEU A 464 33.76 46.14 66.66
CA LEU A 464 34.50 47.08 65.75
C LEU A 464 35.87 46.67 65.11
N PRO A 465 36.40 47.37 64.06
CA PRO A 465 35.79 48.14 62.94
C PRO A 465 36.52 48.04 61.55
N GLN A 466 35.96 48.71 60.52
CA GLN A 466 36.60 49.46 59.40
C GLN A 466 37.60 48.77 58.42
N THR A 467 37.34 48.74 57.11
CA THR A 467 37.88 49.58 55.98
C THR A 467 38.04 48.61 54.79
N GLY A 468 38.03 48.90 53.50
CA GLY A 468 37.99 50.09 52.64
C GLY A 468 38.19 49.59 51.18
N GLU A 469 37.63 50.35 50.24
CA GLU A 469 38.00 50.55 48.81
C GLU A 469 38.43 49.41 47.85
N GLY A 470 37.93 49.52 46.60
CA GLY A 470 38.51 48.85 45.43
C GLY A 470 37.66 48.95 44.17
N GLN A 471 37.78 50.06 43.41
CA GLN A 471 37.27 50.23 42.05
C GLN A 471 37.94 49.26 41.06
N SER A 472 37.22 48.82 40.02
CA SER A 472 37.76 48.81 38.65
C SER A 472 36.62 48.85 37.60
N ILE A 473 36.95 49.47 36.47
CA ILE A 473 36.12 50.00 35.38
C ILE A 473 36.38 49.15 34.11
N LEU A 474 35.49 49.32 33.11
CA LEU A 474 35.58 49.02 31.65
C LEU A 474 34.83 47.76 31.19
N ALA A 475 34.18 47.71 30.02
CA ALA A 475 33.68 48.70 29.07
C ALA A 475 32.82 47.96 28.02
N SER A 476 31.91 48.69 27.38
CA SER A 476 30.95 48.24 26.37
C SER A 476 31.47 48.46 24.94
N LEU A 477 31.17 47.55 24.00
CA LEU A 477 31.13 47.73 22.53
C LEU A 477 30.47 46.44 21.96
N GLY A 478 29.45 46.41 21.09
CA GLY A 478 28.87 47.39 20.19
C GLY A 478 29.40 47.21 18.76
N PHE A 479 28.78 46.37 17.92
CA PHE A 479 28.97 46.42 16.46
C PHE A 479 27.71 45.97 15.68
N LEU A 480 27.53 46.63 14.54
CA LEU A 480 26.33 46.77 13.71
C LEU A 480 26.62 46.22 12.28
N LEU A 481 25.59 45.61 11.65
CA LEU A 481 25.15 45.70 10.23
C LEU A 481 26.00 45.23 9.02
N LEU A 482 25.37 44.38 8.16
CA LEU A 482 25.19 44.45 6.69
C LEU A 482 24.51 43.13 6.23
N GLY A 483 23.44 43.02 5.42
CA GLY A 483 22.73 43.94 4.55
C GLY A 483 22.94 43.58 3.06
N ALA A 484 22.12 42.69 2.47
CA ALA A 484 22.02 42.55 1.01
C ALA A 484 20.61 42.07 0.57
N PHE A 485 19.90 42.97 -0.10
CA PHE A 485 18.60 42.80 -0.77
C PHE A 485 18.84 42.46 -2.25
N TYR A 486 18.06 41.55 -2.84
CA TYR A 486 17.99 41.37 -4.30
C TYR A 486 16.56 41.66 -4.77
N LEU A 487 16.42 42.72 -5.58
CA LEU A 487 15.22 43.05 -6.36
C LEU A 487 15.31 42.33 -7.72
N PHE A 488 14.21 41.78 -8.21
CA PHE A 488 14.00 41.60 -9.64
C PHE A 488 12.63 42.14 -10.09
N ARG A 489 12.68 42.73 -11.27
CA ARG A 489 11.84 43.80 -11.80
C ARG A 489 10.74 43.22 -12.70
N ARG A 490 9.50 43.65 -12.48
CA ARG A 490 8.37 43.49 -13.41
C ARG A 490 8.59 44.39 -14.64
N GLY A 491 8.45 43.84 -15.84
CA GLY A 491 8.32 44.58 -17.09
C GLY A 491 6.97 44.24 -17.75
N LYS A 492 6.26 45.26 -18.22
CA LYS A 492 5.00 45.20 -18.99
C LYS A 492 5.19 46.01 -20.28
N ASN A 493 4.60 45.52 -21.36
CA ASN A 493 4.25 46.14 -22.66
C ASN A 493 5.39 46.42 -23.67
N ASN A 494 5.39 45.66 -24.77
CA ASN A 494 4.72 46.01 -26.03
C ASN A 494 4.29 44.75 -26.78
#